data_AF-A0A6G3TIE5-F1
#
_entry.id   AF-A0A6G3TIE5-F1
#
_cell.length_a   1.000
_cell.length_b   1.000
_cell.length_c   1.000
_cell.angle_alpha   90.00
_cell.angle_beta   90.00
_cell.angle_gamma   90.00
#
_symmetry.space_group_name_H-M   'P 1'
#
loop_
_entity.id
_entity.type
_entity.pdbx_description
1 polymer ?
#
loop_
_entity_poly.entity_id
_entity_poly.type
_entity_poly.pdbx_seq_one_letter_code
_entity_poly.pdbx_strand_id
1 'polypeptide(L)' 'MTSMSRARVARRIAAGAAYGGGGIGLAGAAAVGLVVAEVQLARRRVGVGTP' A
#
# COMPACT_ATOMS: atom_id res chain seq x y z
N MET A 1 21.06 30.63 -10.35
CA MET A 1 20.67 29.22 -10.10
C MET A 1 19.22 29.16 -9.62
N THR A 2 18.34 29.62 -10.49
CA THR A 2 17.00 30.17 -10.22
C THR A 2 15.91 29.12 -10.50
N SER A 3 14.94 28.96 -9.59
CA SER A 3 13.66 28.21 -9.69
C SER A 3 13.66 26.74 -10.18
N MET A 4 14.25 26.43 -11.34
CA MET A 4 14.27 25.12 -11.99
C MET A 4 14.95 24.02 -11.15
N SER A 5 15.93 24.38 -10.32
CA SER A 5 16.58 23.46 -9.37
C SER A 5 15.61 23.00 -8.26
N ARG A 6 14.83 23.93 -7.68
CA ARG A 6 13.85 23.62 -6.63
C ARG A 6 12.68 22.80 -7.17
N ALA A 7 12.20 23.09 -8.37
CA ALA A 7 11.15 22.31 -9.01
C ALA A 7 11.56 20.84 -9.22
N ARG A 8 12.81 20.58 -9.62
CA ARG A 8 13.35 19.22 -9.74
C ARG A 8 13.47 18.52 -8.40
N VAL A 9 13.90 19.23 -7.35
CA VAL A 9 13.97 18.69 -5.99
C VAL A 9 12.57 18.34 -5.48
N ALA A 10 11.58 19.23 -5.64
CA ALA A 10 10.20 18.98 -5.26
C ALA A 10 9.62 17.74 -5.98
N ARG A 11 9.92 17.57 -7.28
CA ARG A 11 9.52 16.37 -8.03
C ARG A 11 10.15 15.09 -7.49
N ARG A 12 11.41 15.10 -7.07
CA ARG A 12 12.08 13.93 -6.48
C ARG A 12 11.54 13.60 -5.10
N ILE A 13 11.17 14.61 -4.30
CA ILE A 13 10.55 14.39 -2.99
C ILE A 13 9.14 13.81 -3.16
N ALA A 14 8.35 14.35 -4.07
CA ALA A 14 7.02 13.82 -4.37
C ALA A 14 7.08 12.40 -4.94
N ALA A 15 7.99 12.14 -5.88
CA ALA A 15 8.21 10.80 -6.42
C ALA A 15 8.75 9.84 -5.36
N GLY A 16 9.67 10.29 -4.50
CA GLY A 16 10.19 9.51 -3.38
C GLY A 16 9.13 9.22 -2.31
N ALA A 17 8.17 10.11 -2.10
CA ALA A 17 7.04 9.86 -1.21
C ALA A 17 6.03 8.88 -1.81
N ALA A 18 5.77 8.98 -3.11
CA ALA A 18 4.85 8.10 -3.83
C ALA A 18 5.41 6.68 -4.04
N TYR A 19 6.69 6.57 -4.40
CA TYR A 19 7.35 5.30 -4.76
C TYR A 19 8.34 4.79 -3.72
N GLY A 20 8.56 5.55 -2.63
CA GLY A 20 9.39 5.11 -1.52
C GLY A 20 8.65 4.17 -0.57
N GLY A 21 9.29 3.90 0.57
CA GLY A 21 8.78 2.94 1.56
C GLY A 21 7.38 3.24 2.08
N GLY A 22 6.94 4.51 2.10
CA GLY A 22 5.60 4.89 2.51
C GLY A 22 4.51 4.37 1.57
N GLY A 23 4.62 4.64 0.27
CA GLY A 23 3.66 4.16 -0.74
C GLY A 23 3.67 2.64 -0.88
N ILE A 24 4.86 2.04 -0.95
CA ILE A 24 5.01 0.57 -1.02
C ILE A 24 4.46 -0.10 0.24
N GLY A 25 4.72 0.47 1.43
CA GLY A 25 4.22 -0.05 2.69
C GLY A 25 2.69 -0.02 2.78
N LEU A 26 2.07 1.09 2.39
CA LEU A 26 0.60 1.22 2.35
C LEU A 26 -0.03 0.24 1.35
N ALA A 27 0.54 0.12 0.14
CA ALA A 27 0.06 -0.82 -0.86
C ALA A 27 0.18 -2.28 -0.37
N GLY A 28 1.31 -2.64 0.25
CA GLY A 28 1.51 -3.96 0.84
C GLY A 28 0.53 -4.26 1.97
N ALA A 29 0.33 -3.31 2.90
CA ALA A 29 -0.64 -3.45 3.99
C ALA A 29 -2.07 -3.61 3.47
N ALA A 30 -2.45 -2.85 2.44
CA ALA A 30 -3.76 -3.00 1.79
C ALA A 30 -3.92 -4.39 1.15
N ALA A 31 -2.90 -4.88 0.42
CA ALA A 31 -2.94 -6.20 -0.19
C ALA A 31 -3.07 -7.31 0.87
N VAL A 32 -2.28 -7.27 1.94
CA VAL A 32 -2.38 -8.24 3.05
C VAL A 32 -3.76 -8.14 3.74
N GLY A 33 -4.24 -6.93 4.00
CA GLY A 33 -5.57 -6.69 4.58
C GLY A 33 -6.70 -7.28 3.73
N LEU A 34 -6.62 -7.15 2.40
CA LEU A 34 -7.57 -7.77 1.48
C LEU A 34 -7.53 -9.30 1.57
N VAL A 35 -6.35 -9.90 1.55
CA VAL A 35 -6.20 -11.36 1.68
C VAL A 35 -6.80 -11.85 3.01
N VAL A 36 -6.52 -11.15 4.12
CA VAL A 36 -7.10 -11.49 5.43
C VAL A 36 -8.62 -11.35 5.42
N ALA A 37 -9.17 -10.29 4.81
CA ALA A 37 -10.61 -10.11 4.69
C ALA A 37 -11.27 -11.26 3.90
N GLU A 38 -10.67 -11.66 2.78
CA GLU A 38 -11.14 -12.80 1.98
C GLU A 38 -11.07 -14.11 2.75
N VAL A 39 -10.00 -14.35 3.52
CA VAL A 39 -9.90 -15.53 4.39
C VAL A 39 -11.02 -15.54 5.44
N GLN A 40 -11.29 -14.41 6.08
CA GLN A 40 -12.35 -14.33 7.10
C GLN A 40 -13.74 -14.53 6.47
N LEU A 41 -13.94 -14.02 5.27
CA LEU A 41 -15.17 -14.20 4.49
C LEU A 41 -15.34 -15.66 4.05
N ALA A 42 -14.26 -16.29 3.59
CA ALA A 42 -14.23 -17.71 3.24
C ALA A 42 -14.54 -18.58 4.47
N ARG A 43 -13.92 -18.32 5.63
CA ARG A 43 -14.22 -19.02 6.90
C ARG A 43 -15.70 -18.90 7.31
N ARG A 44 -16.33 -17.75 7.07
CA ARG A 44 -17.77 -17.57 7.33
C ARG A 44 -18.66 -18.33 6.35
N ARG A 45 -18.29 -18.33 5.06
CA ARG A 45 -19.06 -19.00 4.00
C ARG A 45 -18.93 -20.51 4.02
N VAL A 46 -17.72 -21.01 4.26
CA VAL A 46 -17.42 -22.44 4.30
C VAL A 46 -17.91 -23.06 5.61
N GLY A 47 -18.12 -22.24 6.66
CA GLY A 47 -18.22 -22.73 8.02
C GLY A 47 -16.84 -23.23 8.43
N VAL A 48 -16.27 -22.67 9.50
CA VAL A 48 -15.17 -23.36 10.19
C VAL A 48 -15.70 -24.76 10.49
N GLY A 49 -15.08 -25.78 9.87
CA GLY A 49 -15.62 -27.13 9.83
C GLY A 49 -16.02 -27.63 11.21
N THR A 50 -17.25 -28.12 11.33
CA THR A 50 -17.52 -29.36 12.04
C THR A 50 -16.82 -30.50 11.29
N PRO A 51 -16.13 -31.46 11.93
CA PRO A 51 -15.76 -31.65 13.33
C PRO A 51 -14.31 -31.24 13.68
#